data_AF-A0A3N1D5K0-F1
#
_entry.id   AF-A0A3N1D5K0-F1
#
_cell.length_a   1.000
_cell.length_b   1.000
_cell.length_c   1.000
_cell.angle_alpha   90.00
_cell.angle_beta   90.00
_cell.angle_gamma   90.00
#
_symmetry.space_group_name_H-M   'P 1'
#
loop_
_entity.id
_entity.type
_entity.pdbx_description
1 polymer ?
#
loop_
_entity_poly.entity_id
_entity_poly.type
_entity_poly.pdbx_seq_one_letter_code
_entity_poly.pdbx_strand_id
1 'polypeptide(L)'
;MTVPRASHADGLAASAESVAACAVRLRALAARLRADPATPPWLAAALDAHLTACTIAARHLTEAATLLTAHTTPPATPSPTHEPS
;
A
#
# COMPACT_ATOMS: atom_id res chain seq x y z
N MET A 1 2.28 -21.14 15.48
CA MET A 1 1.91 -21.25 14.06
C MET A 1 2.51 -20.07 13.33
N THR A 2 3.55 -20.27 12.53
CA THR A 2 4.21 -19.19 11.78
C THR A 2 3.46 -19.00 10.48
N VAL A 3 2.78 -17.87 10.29
CA VAL A 3 2.10 -17.56 9.02
C VAL A 3 3.15 -17.52 7.90
N PRO A 4 2.92 -18.17 6.74
CA PRO A 4 3.86 -18.13 5.63
C PRO A 4 4.10 -16.68 5.18
N ARG A 5 5.37 -16.33 4.91
CA ARG A 5 5.76 -14.96 4.51
C ARG A 5 5.07 -14.49 3.23
N ALA A 6 4.76 -15.41 2.31
CA ALA A 6 3.96 -15.13 1.12
C ALA A 6 2.54 -14.65 1.47
N SER A 7 1.84 -15.35 2.37
CA SER A 7 0.51 -14.96 2.86
C SER A 7 0.52 -13.62 3.59
N HIS A 8 1.64 -13.27 4.22
CA HIS A 8 1.81 -11.94 4.83
C HIS A 8 1.99 -10.83 3.80
N ALA A 9 2.78 -11.06 2.74
CA ALA A 9 2.93 -10.12 1.63
C ALA A 9 1.58 -9.85 0.93
N ASP A 10 0.79 -10.91 0.68
CA ASP A 10 -0.56 -10.78 0.11
C ASP A 10 -1.48 -9.94 1.01
N GLY A 11 -1.43 -10.16 2.32
CA GLY A 11 -2.20 -9.38 3.29
C GLY A 11 -1.83 -7.90 3.32
N LEU A 12 -0.54 -7.58 3.18
CA LEU A 12 -0.08 -6.19 3.08
C LEU A 12 -0.51 -5.54 1.77
N ALA A 13 -0.44 -6.26 0.64
CA ALA A 13 -0.90 -5.77 -0.65
C ALA A 13 -2.40 -5.47 -0.64
N ALA A 14 -3.23 -6.37 -0.11
CA ALA A 14 -4.67 -6.17 0.03
C ALA A 14 -5.00 -4.99 0.97
N SER A 15 -4.21 -4.82 2.03
CA SER A 15 -4.32 -3.66 2.92
C SER A 15 -3.97 -2.36 2.21
N ALA A 16 -2.91 -2.35 1.39
CA ALA A 16 -2.50 -1.19 0.60
C ALA A 16 -3.61 -0.77 -0.38
N GLU A 17 -4.21 -1.74 -1.07
CA GLU A 17 -5.34 -1.52 -1.99
C GLU A 17 -6.55 -0.95 -1.25
N SER A 18 -6.91 -1.53 -0.09
CA SER A 18 -8.03 -1.04 0.73
C SER A 18 -7.84 0.40 1.19
N VAL A 19 -6.62 0.77 1.60
CA VAL A 19 -6.29 2.13 2.01
C VAL A 19 -6.29 3.09 0.81
N ALA A 20 -5.79 2.67 -0.35
CA ALA A 20 -5.84 3.45 -1.58
C ALA A 20 -7.29 3.72 -2.01
N ALA A 21 -8.17 2.71 -1.96
CA ALA A 21 -9.60 2.86 -2.24
C ALA A 21 -10.30 3.80 -1.22
N CYS A 22 -9.89 3.76 0.05
CA CYS A 22 -10.34 4.74 1.05
C CYS A 22 -9.94 6.17 0.64
N ALA A 23 -8.69 6.39 0.26
CA ALA A 23 -8.21 7.69 -0.19
C ALA A 23 -8.98 8.21 -1.43
N VAL A 24 -9.34 7.35 -2.37
CA VAL A 24 -10.17 7.73 -3.53
C VAL A 24 -11.56 8.20 -3.08
N ARG A 25 -12.24 7.45 -2.19
CA ARG A 25 -13.55 7.85 -1.66
C ARG A 25 -13.49 9.16 -0.89
N LEU A 26 -12.44 9.37 -0.10
CA LEU A 26 -12.20 10.62 0.62
C LEU A 26 -11.96 11.80 -0.33
N ARG A 27 -11.24 11.60 -1.44
CA ARG A 27 -11.06 12.66 -2.46
C ARG A 27 -12.40 13.07 -3.07
N ALA A 28 -13.24 12.09 -3.40
CA ALA A 28 -14.58 12.36 -3.92
C ALA A 28 -15.45 13.12 -2.90
N LEU A 29 -15.39 12.74 -1.62
CA LEU A 29 -16.08 13.44 -0.55
C LEU A 29 -15.57 14.88 -0.38
N ALA A 30 -14.24 15.06 -0.36
CA ALA A 30 -13.61 16.37 -0.22
C ALA A 30 -13.98 17.30 -1.39
N ALA A 31 -14.07 16.78 -2.62
CA ALA A 31 -14.52 17.54 -3.78
C ALA A 31 -15.98 18.01 -3.62
N ARG A 32 -16.87 17.13 -3.15
CA ARG A 32 -18.28 17.48 -2.89
C ARG A 32 -18.41 18.54 -1.79
N LEU A 33 -17.66 18.40 -0.70
CA LEU A 33 -17.68 19.36 0.39
C LEU A 33 -17.10 20.72 -0.02
N ARG A 34 -16.04 20.75 -0.82
CA ARG A 34 -15.50 22.01 -1.35
C ARG A 34 -16.47 22.77 -2.26
N ALA A 35 -17.43 22.08 -2.88
CA ALA A 35 -18.48 22.71 -3.67
C ALA A 35 -19.64 23.24 -2.81
N ASP A 36 -19.72 22.86 -1.54
CA ASP A 36 -20.76 23.29 -0.61
C ASP A 36 -20.31 24.54 0.17
N PRO A 37 -20.97 25.70 0.02
CA PRO A 37 -20.61 26.93 0.73
C PRO A 37 -20.86 26.86 2.24
N ALA A 38 -21.63 25.88 2.73
CA ALA A 38 -21.84 25.63 4.15
C ALA A 38 -20.69 24.83 4.80
N THR A 39 -19.73 24.34 4.01
CA THR A 39 -18.60 23.54 4.52
C THR A 39 -17.68 24.39 5.40
N PRO A 40 -17.44 23.98 6.65
CA PRO A 40 -16.50 24.67 7.52
C PRO A 40 -15.06 24.58 7.00
N PRO A 41 -14.25 25.66 7.08
CA PRO A 41 -12.87 25.64 6.59
C PRO A 41 -11.97 24.58 7.25
N TRP A 42 -12.21 24.27 8.53
CA TRP A 42 -11.46 23.24 9.26
C TRP A 42 -11.70 21.83 8.71
N LEU A 43 -12.86 21.57 8.09
CA LEU A 43 -13.20 20.25 7.56
C LEU A 43 -12.37 19.92 6.32
N ALA A 44 -12.11 20.91 5.46
CA ALA A 44 -11.24 20.74 4.31
C ALA A 44 -9.81 20.37 4.74
N ALA A 45 -9.25 21.10 5.71
CA ALA A 45 -7.91 20.83 6.25
C ALA A 45 -7.81 19.43 6.90
N ALA A 46 -8.84 19.00 7.63
CA ALA A 46 -8.90 17.67 8.23
C ALA A 46 -8.94 16.56 7.16
N LEU A 47 -9.71 16.75 6.08
CA LEU A 47 -9.78 15.80 4.98
C LEU A 47 -8.47 15.70 4.21
N ASP A 48 -7.79 16.82 3.96
CA ASP A 48 -6.48 16.83 3.29
C ASP A 48 -5.41 16.13 4.13
N ALA A 49 -5.40 16.35 5.45
CA ALA A 49 -4.52 15.64 6.37
C ALA A 49 -4.78 14.13 6.35
N HIS A 50 -6.05 13.72 6.40
CA HIS A 50 -6.42 12.31 6.37
C HIS A 50 -6.08 11.64 5.02
N LEU A 51 -6.30 12.34 3.90
CA LEU A 51 -5.91 11.90 2.56
C LEU A 51 -4.40 11.68 2.44
N THR A 52 -3.61 12.58 3.00
CA THR A 52 -2.15 12.47 3.05
C THR A 52 -1.73 11.24 3.84
N ALA A 53 -2.31 11.04 5.04
CA ALA A 53 -2.04 9.87 5.87
C ALA A 53 -2.39 8.55 5.16
N CYS A 54 -3.56 8.45 4.51
CA CYS A 54 -3.92 7.26 3.73
C CYS A 54 -2.95 7.00 2.58
N THR A 55 -2.54 8.05 1.85
CA THR A 55 -1.60 7.89 0.72
C THR A 55 -0.24 7.38 1.19
N ILE A 56 0.29 7.91 2.29
CA ILE A 56 1.54 7.46 2.90
C ILE A 56 1.42 6.01 3.39
N ALA A 57 0.34 5.68 4.10
CA ALA A 57 0.12 4.32 4.61
C ALA A 57 0.03 3.29 3.48
N ALA A 58 -0.72 3.57 2.41
CA ALA A 58 -0.82 2.69 1.25
C ALA A 58 0.56 2.46 0.62
N ARG A 59 1.37 3.52 0.47
CA ARG A 59 2.74 3.41 -0.05
C ARG A 59 3.61 2.51 0.81
N HIS A 60 3.63 2.71 2.13
CA HIS A 60 4.42 1.88 3.04
C HIS A 60 4.01 0.41 3.01
N LEU A 61 2.70 0.13 2.92
CA LEU A 61 2.19 -1.24 2.81
C LEU A 61 2.65 -1.91 1.51
N THR A 62 2.61 -1.20 0.37
CA THR A 62 3.12 -1.69 -0.91
C THR A 62 4.63 -1.93 -0.88
N GLU A 63 5.40 -1.01 -0.31
CA GLU A 63 6.86 -1.16 -0.15
C GLU A 63 7.19 -2.37 0.72
N ALA A 64 6.49 -2.54 1.85
CA ALA A 64 6.68 -3.68 2.74
C ALA A 64 6.31 -5.02 2.06
N ALA A 65 5.21 -5.07 1.30
CA ALA A 65 4.82 -6.24 0.52
C ALA A 65 5.91 -6.61 -0.50
N THR A 66 6.42 -5.61 -1.25
CA THR A 66 7.48 -5.80 -2.25
C THR A 66 8.76 -6.35 -1.64
N LEU A 67 9.18 -5.79 -0.50
CA LEU A 67 10.36 -6.26 0.22
C LEU A 67 10.20 -7.70 0.71
N LEU A 68 9.03 -8.07 1.23
CA LEU A 68 8.78 -9.45 1.67
C LEU A 68 8.81 -10.43 0.50
N THR A 69 8.18 -10.09 -0.63
CA THR A 69 8.20 -10.93 -1.84
C THR A 69 9.61 -11.16 -2.36
N ALA A 70 10.46 -10.12 -2.34
CA ALA A 70 11.86 -10.23 -2.74
C ALA A 70 12.65 -11.20 -1.83
N HIS A 71 12.38 -11.20 -0.52
CA HIS A 71 13.05 -12.10 0.43
C HIS A 71 12.48 -13.52 0.44
N THR A 72 11.29 -13.74 -0.12
CA THR A 72 10.72 -15.09 -0.30
C THR A 72 11.12 -15.76 -1.60
N THR A 73 11.64 -15.00 -2.56
CA THR A 73 12.13 -15.55 -3.83
C THR A 73 13.58 -15.99 -3.64
N PRO A 74 13.91 -17.29 -3.60
CA PRO A 74 15.30 -17.72 -3.53
C PRO A 74 16.05 -17.20 -4.77
N PRO A 75 17.31 -16.73 -4.63
CA PRO A 75 18.11 -16.41 -5.80
C PRO A 75 18.20 -17.67 -6.66
N ALA A 76 17.89 -17.55 -7.95
CA ALA A 76 18.13 -18.63 -8.90
C ALA A 76 19.61 -19.02 -8.76
N THR A 77 19.88 -20.17 -8.16
CA THR A 77 21.22 -20.73 -8.09
C THR A 77 21.69 -20.88 -9.52
N PRO A 78 22.77 -20.18 -9.95
CA PRO A 78 23.36 -20.50 -11.24
C PRO A 78 23.76 -21.97 -11.18
N SER A 79 23.24 -22.77 -12.10
CA SER A 79 23.54 -24.19 -12.19
C SER A 79 25.05 -24.38 -12.19
N PRO A 80 25.61 -25.31 -11.38
CA PRO A 80 27.02 -25.61 -11.46
C PRO A 80 27.30 -26.14 -12.87
N THR A 81 28.10 -25.41 -13.63
CA THR A 81 28.72 -25.90 -14.86
C THR A 81 29.46 -27.19 -14.51
N HIS A 82 28.88 -28.33 -14.87
CA HIS A 82 29.58 -29.60 -14.87
C HIS A 82 30.61 -29.54 -16.00
N GLU A 83 31.84 -29.15 -15.67
CA GLU A 83 32.99 -29.27 -16.56
C GLU A 83 33.57 -30.69 -16.41
N PRO A 84 33.49 -31.55 -17.44
CA PRO A 84 34.19 -32.82 -17.46
C PRO A 84 35.49 -32.68 -18.26
N SER A 85 36.65 -32.85 -17.62
CA SER A 85 37.86 -33.46 -18.21
C SER A 85 38.90 -33.74 -17.14
#